data_AF-A0A1V1PSW4-F1
#
_entry.id   AF-A0A1V1PSW4-F1
#
_cell.length_a   1.000
_cell.length_b   1.000
_cell.length_c   1.000
_cell.angle_alpha   90.00
_cell.angle_beta   90.00
_cell.angle_gamma   90.00
#
_symmetry.space_group_name_H-M   'P 1'
#
loop_
_entity.id
_entity.type
_entity.pdbx_description
1 polymer ?
#
loop_
_entity_poly.entity_id
_entity_poly.type
_entity_poly.pdbx_seq_one_letter_code
_entity_poly.pdbx_strand_id
1 'polypeptide(L)'
;MNVVSLGPLLYALIGFVVVTAGIAILAGYFGRPKRRDSFPGGPGRYFAALCVQALGFVLPVPIVWLMLLKVGPPGLNMAAAFVAGMITLAVLRFLPGTGPLLTDLAKAPQPAGRNRNPRP
;
A
#
# COMPACT_ATOMS: atom_id res chain seq x y z
N MET A 1 -29.24 18.35 -10.10
CA MET A 1 -27.82 18.03 -10.33
C MET A 1 -27.05 18.40 -9.06
N ASN A 2 -26.55 17.42 -8.30
CA ASN A 2 -25.71 17.73 -7.14
C ASN A 2 -24.40 18.35 -7.63
N VAL A 3 -24.21 19.64 -7.36
CA VAL A 3 -22.92 20.28 -7.55
C VAL A 3 -22.01 19.71 -6.48
N VAL A 4 -21.20 18.71 -6.85
CA VAL A 4 -20.21 18.13 -5.95
C VAL A 4 -19.20 19.23 -5.65
N SER A 5 -19.24 19.77 -4.45
CA SER A 5 -18.27 20.77 -4.02
C SER A 5 -16.88 20.13 -3.98
N LEU A 6 -15.94 20.74 -4.70
CA LEU A 6 -14.61 20.20 -4.93
C LEU A 6 -13.80 20.12 -3.62
N GLY A 7 -14.02 21.05 -2.69
CA GLY A 7 -13.36 21.09 -1.39
C GLY A 7 -13.67 19.85 -0.53
N PRO A 8 -14.94 19.60 -0.16
CA PRO A 8 -15.33 18.41 0.58
C PRO A 8 -14.91 17.09 -0.08
N LEU A 9 -14.96 17.03 -1.42
CA LEU A 9 -14.49 15.87 -2.17
C LEU A 9 -12.97 15.65 -1.97
N LEU A 10 -12.15 16.69 -2.11
CA LEU A 10 -10.71 16.58 -1.89
C LEU A 10 -10.37 16.17 -0.44
N TYR A 11 -11.05 16.74 0.56
CA TYR A 11 -10.87 16.32 1.95
C TYR A 11 -11.24 14.85 2.17
N ALA A 12 -12.30 14.36 1.53
CA ALA A 12 -12.68 12.96 1.59
C ALA A 12 -11.61 12.05 0.95
N LEU A 13 -11.01 12.46 -0.17
CA LEU A 13 -9.95 11.69 -0.83
C LEU A 13 -8.65 11.69 -0.04
N ILE A 14 -8.24 12.84 0.51
CA ILE A 14 -7.08 12.94 1.39
C ILE A 14 -7.32 12.09 2.64
N GLY A 15 -8.50 12.20 3.25
CA GLY A 15 -8.90 11.38 4.39
C GLY A 15 -8.85 9.89 4.08
N PHE A 16 -9.37 9.47 2.93
CA PHE A 16 -9.28 8.09 2.46
C PHE A 16 -7.83 7.62 2.34
N VAL A 17 -6.98 8.39 1.64
CA VAL A 17 -5.57 8.02 1.46
C VAL A 17 -4.85 7.91 2.80
N VAL A 18 -5.00 8.91 3.67
CA VAL A 18 -4.32 8.94 4.98
C VAL A 18 -4.80 7.80 5.87
N VAL A 19 -6.12 7.55 5.96
CA VAL A 19 -6.69 6.51 6.81
C VAL A 19 -6.31 5.12 6.28
N THR A 20 -6.53 4.85 5.00
CA THR A 20 -6.26 3.53 4.42
C THR A 20 -4.77 3.21 4.40
N ALA A 21 -3.92 4.16 3.98
CA ALA A 21 -2.48 3.94 4.02
C ALA A 21 -1.98 3.85 5.47
N GLY A 22 -2.47 4.71 6.36
CA GLY A 22 -2.12 4.70 7.78
C GLY A 22 -2.43 3.37 8.46
N ILE A 23 -3.63 2.82 8.25
CA ILE A 23 -4.02 1.50 8.77
C ILE A 23 -3.08 0.41 8.21
N ALA A 24 -2.82 0.41 6.90
CA ALA A 24 -1.94 -0.59 6.28
C ALA A 24 -0.51 -0.53 6.83
N ILE A 25 0.03 0.68 7.01
CA ILE A 25 1.37 0.92 7.58
C ILE A 25 1.40 0.47 9.04
N LEU A 26 0.45 0.91 9.87
CA LEU A 26 0.40 0.57 11.29
C LEU A 26 0.21 -0.94 11.50
N ALA A 27 -0.70 -1.56 10.77
CA ALA A 27 -0.92 -3.01 10.81
C ALA A 27 0.33 -3.78 10.37
N GLY A 28 1.03 -3.32 9.33
CA GLY A 28 2.28 -3.91 8.88
C GLY A 28 3.44 -3.71 9.86
N TYR A 29 3.49 -2.56 10.51
CA TYR A 29 4.57 -2.18 11.43
C TYR A 29 4.45 -2.86 12.79
N PHE A 30 3.27 -2.80 13.40
CA PHE A 30 3.00 -3.38 14.73
C PHE A 30 2.57 -4.85 14.66
N GLY A 31 1.91 -5.28 13.58
CA GLY A 31 1.48 -6.67 13.44
C GLY A 31 2.61 -7.65 13.09
N ARG A 32 3.79 -7.16 12.71
CA ARG A 32 4.93 -8.01 12.29
C ARG A 32 6.26 -7.58 12.92
N PRO A 33 6.38 -7.55 14.27
CA PRO A 33 7.58 -7.05 14.96
C PRO A 33 8.83 -7.85 14.59
N LYS A 34 8.74 -9.17 14.50
CA LYS A 34 9.85 -10.04 14.07
C LYS A 34 10.39 -9.70 12.68
N ARG A 35 9.51 -9.26 11.77
CA ARG A 35 9.87 -8.91 10.39
C ARG A 35 10.52 -7.53 10.31
N ARG A 36 10.03 -6.59 11.14
CA ARG A 36 10.62 -5.27 11.32
C ARG A 36 12.04 -5.37 11.84
N ASP A 37 12.24 -6.16 12.90
CA ASP A 37 13.54 -6.23 13.59
C ASP A 37 14.59 -7.00 12.76
N SER A 38 14.16 -7.89 11.87
CA SER A 38 15.02 -8.63 10.93
C SER A 38 15.13 -7.97 9.54
N PHE A 39 14.56 -6.78 9.34
CA PHE A 39 14.54 -6.14 8.04
C PHE A 39 15.93 -5.59 7.67
N PRO A 40 16.42 -5.79 6.43
CA PRO A 40 17.69 -5.24 6.00
C PRO A 40 17.66 -3.70 6.05
N GLY A 41 18.62 -3.10 6.74
CA GLY A 41 18.65 -1.66 7.05
C GLY A 41 17.73 -1.21 8.18
N GLY A 42 17.19 -2.15 8.96
CA GLY A 42 16.54 -1.90 10.24
C GLY A 42 15.08 -1.40 10.16
N PRO A 43 14.51 -1.04 11.32
CA PRO A 43 13.08 -0.70 11.46
C PRO A 43 12.67 0.54 10.67
N GLY A 44 13.56 1.52 10.51
CA GLY A 44 13.30 2.73 9.72
C GLY A 44 13.13 2.44 8.24
N ARG A 45 13.98 1.57 7.68
CA ARG A 45 13.87 1.13 6.27
C ARG A 45 12.64 0.25 6.05
N TYR A 46 12.24 -0.54 7.05
CA TYR A 46 10.99 -1.30 7.02
C TYR A 46 9.77 -0.37 6.96
N PHE A 47 9.74 0.68 7.81
CA PHE A 47 8.68 1.68 7.78
C PHE A 47 8.61 2.40 6.43
N ALA A 48 9.75 2.82 5.87
CA ALA A 48 9.81 3.43 4.54
C ALA A 48 9.26 2.49 3.46
N ALA A 49 9.62 1.20 3.50
CA ALA A 49 9.10 0.21 2.56
C ALA A 49 7.58 0.04 2.69
N LEU A 50 7.03 0.04 3.91
CA LEU A 50 5.59 0.01 4.15
C LEU A 50 4.90 1.27 3.62
N CYS A 51 5.49 2.45 3.81
CA CYS A 51 4.96 3.70 3.26
C CYS A 51 4.91 3.66 1.73
N VAL A 52 5.99 3.21 1.08
CA VAL A 52 6.06 3.08 -0.38
C VAL A 52 5.03 2.07 -0.88
N GLN A 53 4.87 0.93 -0.22
CA GLN A 53 3.85 -0.06 -0.60
C GLN A 53 2.43 0.46 -0.39
N ALA A 54 2.14 1.05 0.76
CA ALA A 54 0.79 1.53 1.09
C ALA A 54 0.40 2.71 0.19
N LEU A 55 1.25 3.73 0.08
CA LEU A 55 0.97 4.90 -0.76
C LEU A 55 0.98 4.57 -2.24
N GLY A 56 1.93 3.72 -2.68
CA GLY A 56 2.01 3.29 -4.07
C GLY A 56 0.74 2.56 -4.55
N PHE A 57 0.06 1.87 -3.65
CA PHE A 57 -1.23 1.23 -3.96
C PHE A 57 -2.42 2.17 -3.77
N VAL A 58 -2.48 2.91 -2.66
CA VAL A 58 -3.66 3.65 -2.24
C VAL A 58 -3.83 4.96 -3.00
N LEU A 59 -2.75 5.64 -3.39
CA LEU A 59 -2.80 6.97 -4.02
C LEU A 59 -3.39 6.96 -5.44
N PRO A 60 -3.11 5.98 -6.31
CA PRO A 60 -3.72 5.90 -7.65
C PRO A 60 -5.22 5.56 -7.63
N VAL A 61 -5.69 4.82 -6.63
CA VAL A 61 -7.08 4.34 -6.52
C VAL A 61 -8.11 5.48 -6.59
N PRO A 62 -8.06 6.53 -5.73
CA PRO A 62 -9.02 7.63 -5.77
C PRO A 62 -8.91 8.43 -7.07
N ILE A 63 -7.70 8.61 -7.62
CA ILE A 63 -7.46 9.35 -8.87
C ILE A 63 -8.15 8.66 -10.03
N VAL A 64 -7.92 7.35 -10.17
CA VAL A 64 -8.50 6.54 -11.25
C VAL A 64 -10.02 6.40 -11.06
N TRP A 65 -10.47 6.22 -9.82
CA TRP A 65 -11.90 6.18 -9.52
C TRP A 65 -12.61 7.49 -9.91
N LEU A 66 -12.01 8.65 -9.63
CA LEU A 66 -12.54 9.94 -10.08
C LEU A 66 -12.55 10.08 -11.61
N MET A 67 -11.48 9.64 -12.27
CA MET A 67 -11.40 9.67 -13.75
C MET A 67 -12.48 8.80 -14.40
N LEU A 68 -12.85 7.69 -13.76
CA LEU A 68 -13.83 6.73 -14.26
C LEU A 68 -15.26 6.99 -13.78
N LEU A 69 -15.49 7.97 -12.90
CA LEU A 69 -16.76 8.22 -12.21
C LEU A 69 -17.97 8.40 -13.15
N LYS A 70 -17.73 8.72 -14.44
CA LYS A 70 -18.78 8.92 -15.46
C LYS A 70 -18.66 8.02 -16.69
N VAL A 71 -17.72 7.08 -16.69
CA VAL A 71 -17.34 6.33 -17.90
C VAL A 71 -17.99 4.94 -17.96
N GLY A 72 -18.28 4.31 -16.83
CA GLY A 72 -18.79 2.93 -16.82
C GLY A 72 -19.50 2.51 -15.54
N PRO A 73 -19.94 1.23 -15.47
CA PRO A 73 -20.61 0.66 -14.31
C PRO A 73 -19.74 0.79 -13.05
N PRO A 74 -20.32 1.14 -11.89
CA PRO A 74 -19.55 1.45 -10.68
C PRO A 74 -18.62 0.30 -10.22
N GLY A 75 -19.01 -0.96 -10.44
CA GLY A 75 -18.18 -2.12 -10.11
C GLY A 75 -16.91 -2.25 -10.99
N LEU A 76 -17.02 -1.98 -12.29
CA LEU A 76 -15.89 -2.01 -13.23
C LEU A 76 -14.89 -0.89 -12.93
N ASN A 77 -15.39 0.29 -12.57
CA ASN A 77 -14.54 1.44 -12.21
C ASN A 77 -13.71 1.14 -10.96
N MET A 78 -14.30 0.45 -9.97
CA MET A 78 -13.58 0.04 -8.77
C MET A 78 -12.50 -1.00 -9.10
N ALA A 79 -12.82 -2.02 -9.90
CA ALA A 79 -11.86 -3.02 -10.33
C ALA A 79 -10.67 -2.38 -11.09
N ALA A 80 -10.95 -1.45 -12.00
CA ALA A 80 -9.92 -0.71 -12.72
C ALA A 80 -9.04 0.14 -11.80
N ALA A 81 -9.61 0.81 -10.80
CA ALA A 81 -8.86 1.56 -9.80
C ALA A 81 -7.93 0.67 -8.97
N PHE A 82 -8.40 -0.53 -8.57
CA PHE A 82 -7.58 -1.54 -7.91
C PHE A 82 -6.42 -2.03 -8.79
N VAL A 83 -6.70 -2.33 -10.06
CA VAL A 83 -5.69 -2.75 -11.03
C VAL A 83 -4.65 -1.64 -11.23
N ALA A 84 -5.07 -0.38 -11.28
CA ALA A 84 -4.14 0.74 -11.37
C ALA A 84 -3.20 0.82 -10.16
N GLY A 85 -3.71 0.64 -8.93
CA GLY A 85 -2.87 0.55 -7.73
C GLY A 85 -1.85 -0.59 -7.81
N MET A 86 -2.24 -1.75 -8.33
CA MET A 86 -1.32 -2.89 -8.55
C MET A 86 -0.26 -2.59 -9.61
N ILE A 87 -0.64 -1.93 -10.71
CA ILE A 87 0.29 -1.50 -11.75
C ILE A 87 1.29 -0.49 -11.19
N THR A 88 0.84 0.48 -10.38
CA THR A 88 1.74 1.45 -9.75
C THR A 88 2.76 0.75 -8.85
N LEU A 89 2.35 -0.24 -8.06
CA LEU A 89 3.30 -1.04 -7.28
C LEU A 89 4.28 -1.81 -8.16
N ALA A 90 3.82 -2.38 -9.27
CA ALA A 90 4.69 -3.07 -10.21
C ALA A 90 5.74 -2.10 -10.78
N VAL A 91 5.34 -0.90 -11.19
CA VAL A 91 6.24 0.15 -11.70
C VAL A 91 7.23 0.59 -10.62
N LEU A 92 6.77 0.88 -9.40
CA LEU A 92 7.62 1.24 -8.25
C LEU A 92 8.66 0.17 -7.94
N ARG A 93 8.40 -1.10 -8.28
CA ARG A 93 9.36 -2.19 -8.08
C ARG A 93 10.56 -2.13 -9.02
N PHE A 94 10.41 -1.51 -10.20
CA PHE A 94 11.48 -1.33 -11.18
C PHE A 94 12.29 -0.03 -10.96
N LEU A 95 11.81 0.87 -10.10
CA LEU A 95 12.50 2.13 -9.79
C LEU A 95 13.67 1.90 -8.82
N PRO A 96 14.83 2.54 -9.01
CA PRO A 96 16.04 2.29 -8.20
C PRO A 96 15.88 2.69 -6.72
N GLY A 97 15.03 3.68 -6.40
CA GLY A 97 14.79 4.10 -5.02
C GLY A 97 13.80 3.20 -4.25
N THR A 98 12.76 2.72 -4.92
CA THR A 98 11.63 2.00 -4.30
C THR A 98 11.67 0.50 -4.53
N GLY A 99 12.34 0.04 -5.58
CA GLY A 99 12.46 -1.37 -5.98
C GLY A 99 13.16 -2.25 -4.95
N PRO A 100 14.33 -1.85 -4.42
CA PRO A 100 14.99 -2.59 -3.34
C PRO A 100 14.10 -2.68 -2.09
N LEU A 101 13.44 -1.59 -1.70
CA LEU A 101 12.55 -1.55 -0.55
C LEU A 101 11.38 -2.55 -0.68
N LEU A 102 10.69 -2.52 -1.83
CA LEU A 102 9.56 -3.42 -2.10
C LEU A 102 9.99 -4.88 -2.24
N THR A 103 11.17 -5.12 -2.80
CA THR A 103 11.72 -6.47 -2.96
C THR A 103 12.16 -7.04 -1.61
N ASP A 104 12.82 -6.25 -0.77
CA ASP A 104 13.15 -6.62 0.61
C ASP A 104 11.89 -6.86 1.42
N LEU A 105 10.85 -6.05 1.22
CA LEU A 105 9.54 -6.23 1.85
C LEU A 105 8.78 -7.47 1.36
N ALA A 106 9.02 -7.93 0.13
CA ALA A 106 8.50 -9.20 -0.35
C ALA A 106 9.30 -10.41 0.18
N LYS A 107 10.63 -10.28 0.25
CA LYS A 107 11.55 -11.35 0.66
C LYS A 107 11.68 -11.51 2.17
N ALA A 108 11.41 -10.47 2.96
CA ALA A 108 11.50 -10.53 4.40
C ALA A 108 10.63 -11.70 4.90
N PRO A 109 11.18 -12.64 5.70
CA PRO A 109 10.47 -13.86 6.04
C PRO A 109 9.09 -13.53 6.57
N GLN A 110 8.03 -14.06 5.94
CA GLN A 110 6.80 -14.26 6.69
C GLN A 110 7.18 -15.17 7.86
N PRO A 111 6.72 -14.91 9.10
CA PRO A 111 6.80 -15.91 10.14
C PRO A 111 5.82 -17.04 9.78
N ALA A 112 6.09 -17.77 8.70
CA ALA A 112 5.67 -19.15 8.59
C ALA A 112 6.29 -19.82 9.81
N GLY A 113 5.46 -20.50 10.60
CA GLY A 113 5.82 -21.08 11.88
C GLY A 113 7.10 -21.89 11.81
N ARG A 114 8.25 -21.21 12.01
CA ARG A 114 9.54 -21.84 12.20
C ARG A 114 9.57 -22.32 13.65
N ASN A 115 8.66 -23.25 13.92
CA ASN A 115 8.74 -24.28 14.92
C ASN A 115 9.84 -25.27 14.48
N ARG A 116 11.05 -24.74 14.21
CA ARG A 116 12.27 -25.55 14.28
C ARG A 116 12.64 -25.55 15.74
N ASN A 117 11.84 -26.25 16.54
CA ASN A 117 12.34 -26.78 17.80
C ASN A 117 13.61 -27.55 17.46
N PRO A 118 14.79 -27.19 17.99
CA PRO A 118 15.83 -28.19 18.13
C PRO A 118 15.23 -29.21 19.09
N ARG A 119 14.81 -30.38 18.58
CA ARG A 119 14.51 -31.49 19.48
C ARG A 119 15.82 -31.84 20.21
N PRO A 120 15.73 -32.15 21.52
CA PRO A 120 16.88 -32.42 22.37
C PRO A 120 17.73 -33.59 21.87
#